data_AF-A0AAW9JWN5-F1
#
_entry.id   AF-A0AAW9JWN5-F1
#
_cell.length_a   1.000
_cell.length_b   1.000
_cell.length_c   1.000
_cell.angle_alpha   90.00
_cell.angle_beta   90.00
_cell.angle_gamma   90.00
#
_symmetry.space_group_name_H-M   'P 1'
#
loop_
_entity.id
_entity.type
_entity.pdbx_description
1 polymer ?
#
loop_
_entity_poly.entity_id
_entity_poly.type
_entity_poly.pdbx_seq_one_letter_code
_entity_poly.pdbx_strand_id
1 'polypeptide(L)'
;MEKIGNKIRKYRLEKNMTQSQLADGICTQATISNLENNSSLPSIANLLLIAERLSIKHTDLYEAILVNSSGYIDTFNKVKSLQREDNYIEANQLLKKAIDYSDLASIYEKKEYFYYFGVSSLRGLHDFSDAHYHFNQCLAFSEVDDLKTLDLLATMGIAEAYDMCHQFDKADTYFIKAINQLEQVSSWKKSTHDRLDILEAYKKAATFYLKIAQYPLALNLSTAGINFYNTENINEGLEDLLDIKAQNLFYLGDIELAEEYYFYAMALAKLNKNDKQIQLLREQIIKHGLKQYDYLNN
;
A
#
# COMPACT_ATOMS: atom_id res chain seq x y z
N MET A 1 -19.24 18.39 18.86
CA MET A 1 -19.85 18.29 17.52
C MET A 1 -20.67 17.01 17.46
N GLU A 2 -21.73 16.96 16.66
CA GLU A 2 -22.62 15.81 16.55
C GLU A 2 -21.99 14.70 15.67
N LYS A 3 -22.03 13.44 16.14
CA LYS A 3 -21.53 12.29 15.35
C LYS A 3 -22.37 12.09 14.08
N ILE A 4 -21.75 11.60 13.00
CA ILE A 4 -22.44 11.40 11.71
C ILE A 4 -23.68 10.52 11.83
N GLY A 5 -23.68 9.46 12.65
CA GLY A 5 -24.84 8.58 12.81
C GLY A 5 -26.08 9.32 13.29
N ASN A 6 -25.89 10.22 14.26
CA ASN A 6 -26.96 11.06 14.79
C ASN A 6 -27.46 12.06 13.73
N LYS A 7 -26.53 12.68 13.00
CA LYS A 7 -26.84 13.61 11.90
C LYS A 7 -27.64 12.90 10.80
N ILE A 8 -27.21 11.72 10.35
CA ILE A 8 -27.90 10.89 9.34
C ILE A 8 -29.30 10.52 9.82
N ARG A 9 -29.44 10.06 11.07
CA ARG A 9 -30.74 9.74 11.68
C ARG A 9 -31.68 10.95 11.67
N LYS A 10 -31.16 12.13 12.04
CA LYS A 10 -31.92 13.38 12.05
C LYS A 10 -32.44 13.72 10.64
N TYR A 11 -31.55 13.79 9.64
CA TYR A 11 -31.94 14.10 8.26
C TYR A 11 -32.90 13.05 7.66
N ARG A 12 -32.72 11.77 7.99
CA ARG A 12 -33.64 10.71 7.56
C ARG A 12 -35.05 10.94 8.09
N LEU A 13 -35.16 11.27 9.39
CA LEU A 13 -36.44 11.53 10.04
C LEU A 13 -37.09 12.82 9.52
N GLU A 14 -36.30 13.88 9.28
CA GLU A 14 -36.79 15.12 8.65
C GLU A 14 -37.37 14.88 7.24
N LYS A 15 -36.86 13.88 6.52
CA LYS A 15 -37.38 13.44 5.22
C LYS A 15 -38.47 12.37 5.30
N ASN A 16 -38.93 11.98 6.49
CA ASN A 16 -39.94 10.93 6.72
C ASN A 16 -39.58 9.58 6.07
N MET A 17 -38.29 9.25 5.99
CA MET A 17 -37.82 8.00 5.41
C MET A 17 -37.65 6.92 6.47
N THR A 18 -38.00 5.67 6.17
CA THR A 18 -37.59 4.51 6.96
C THR A 18 -36.11 4.18 6.71
N GLN A 19 -35.48 3.42 7.62
CA GLN A 19 -34.10 2.94 7.39
C GLN A 19 -33.99 2.08 6.12
N SER A 20 -35.01 1.27 5.82
CA SER A 20 -35.05 0.46 4.59
C SER A 20 -35.11 1.32 3.33
N GLN A 21 -35.89 2.41 3.34
CA GLN A 21 -35.95 3.35 2.22
C GLN A 21 -34.65 4.14 2.04
N LEU A 22 -33.97 4.46 3.14
CA LEU A 22 -32.64 5.08 3.04
C LEU A 22 -31.60 4.09 2.49
N ALA A 23 -31.70 2.81 2.85
CA ALA A 23 -30.79 1.75 2.43
C ALA A 23 -30.97 1.33 0.95
N ASP A 24 -32.18 1.47 0.42
CA ASP A 24 -32.59 0.89 -0.88
C ASP A 24 -31.63 1.21 -2.04
N GLY A 25 -31.10 0.20 -2.72
CA GLY A 25 -30.14 0.38 -3.81
C GLY A 25 -28.78 0.97 -3.39
N ILE A 26 -28.48 1.11 -2.10
CA ILE A 26 -27.17 1.56 -1.57
C ILE A 26 -26.53 0.48 -0.70
N CYS A 27 -27.22 0.03 0.34
CA CYS A 27 -26.69 -0.92 1.32
C CYS A 27 -27.83 -1.68 2.03
N THR A 28 -27.52 -2.43 3.08
CA THR A 28 -28.54 -3.14 3.86
C THR A 28 -29.17 -2.21 4.91
N GLN A 29 -30.42 -2.50 5.32
CA GLN A 29 -31.05 -1.79 6.44
C GLN A 29 -30.20 -1.89 7.72
N ALA A 30 -29.58 -3.05 7.96
CA ALA A 30 -28.68 -3.25 9.10
C ALA A 30 -27.49 -2.30 9.07
N THR A 31 -26.93 -2.02 7.88
CA THR A 31 -25.87 -1.02 7.69
C THR A 31 -26.33 0.38 8.10
N ILE A 32 -27.53 0.80 7.71
CA ILE A 32 -28.11 2.10 8.13
C ILE A 32 -28.35 2.12 9.65
N SER A 33 -28.87 1.03 10.23
CA SER A 33 -29.08 0.92 11.68
C SER A 33 -27.76 1.06 12.45
N ASN A 34 -26.71 0.36 12.03
CA ASN A 34 -25.39 0.44 12.65
C ASN A 34 -24.76 1.83 12.50
N LEU A 35 -24.95 2.47 11.34
CA LEU A 35 -24.53 3.85 11.12
C LEU A 35 -25.25 4.80 12.09
N GLU A 36 -26.58 4.75 12.17
CA GLU A 36 -27.39 5.64 13.02
C GLU A 36 -27.13 5.45 14.52
N ASN A 37 -26.74 4.24 14.93
CA ASN A 37 -26.34 3.93 16.30
C ASN A 37 -24.85 4.21 16.58
N ASN A 38 -24.11 4.75 15.60
CA ASN A 38 -22.66 4.99 15.67
C ASN A 38 -21.84 3.73 15.98
N SER A 39 -22.35 2.55 15.60
CA SER A 39 -21.71 1.25 15.84
C SER A 39 -20.69 0.90 14.77
N SER A 40 -20.93 1.30 13.51
CA SER A 40 -19.97 1.15 12.41
C SER A 40 -20.28 2.12 11.29
N LEU A 41 -19.25 2.67 10.64
CA LEU A 41 -19.44 3.42 9.39
C LEU A 41 -19.56 2.45 8.20
N PRO A 42 -20.44 2.73 7.22
CA PRO A 42 -20.40 2.05 5.93
C PRO A 42 -19.17 2.49 5.13
N SER A 43 -18.94 1.85 3.98
CA SER A 43 -17.91 2.32 3.04
C SER A 43 -18.12 3.79 2.65
N ILE A 44 -17.05 4.49 2.30
CA ILE A 44 -17.12 5.90 1.88
C ILE A 44 -18.07 6.08 0.70
N ALA A 45 -18.07 5.12 -0.25
CA ALA A 45 -19.01 5.13 -1.37
C ALA A 45 -20.47 5.10 -0.91
N ASN A 46 -20.82 4.21 0.02
CA ASN A 46 -22.17 4.14 0.57
C ASN A 46 -22.50 5.38 1.39
N LEU A 47 -21.54 5.92 2.16
CA LEU A 47 -21.71 7.13 2.95
C LEU A 47 -22.01 8.35 2.06
N LEU A 48 -21.32 8.47 0.92
CA LEU A 48 -21.57 9.52 -0.08
C LEU A 48 -22.96 9.38 -0.70
N LEU A 49 -23.38 8.16 -1.09
CA LEU A 49 -24.71 7.91 -1.65
C LEU A 49 -25.83 8.17 -0.63
N ILE A 50 -25.62 7.81 0.64
CA ILE A 50 -26.54 8.11 1.74
C ILE A 50 -26.64 9.63 1.92
N ALA A 51 -25.50 10.33 1.95
CA ALA A 51 -25.45 11.79 2.11
C ALA A 51 -26.16 12.49 0.94
N GLU A 52 -25.93 12.05 -0.29
CA GLU A 52 -26.59 12.55 -1.49
C GLU A 52 -28.11 12.38 -1.41
N ARG A 53 -28.60 11.18 -1.04
CA ARG A 53 -30.02 10.90 -0.88
C ARG A 53 -30.67 11.76 0.21
N LEU A 54 -29.94 12.03 1.29
CA LEU A 54 -30.36 12.92 2.36
C LEU A 54 -30.12 14.40 2.05
N SER A 55 -29.52 14.73 0.90
CA SER A 55 -29.17 16.09 0.48
C SER A 55 -28.26 16.81 1.49
N ILE A 56 -27.37 16.06 2.15
CA ILE A 56 -26.34 16.56 3.05
C ILE A 56 -25.18 17.09 2.20
N LYS A 57 -24.71 18.31 2.47
CA LYS A 57 -23.58 18.89 1.74
C LYS A 57 -22.31 18.07 1.97
N HIS A 58 -21.43 17.99 0.96
CA HIS A 58 -20.17 17.27 1.10
C HIS A 58 -19.28 17.82 2.24
N THR A 59 -19.32 19.13 2.52
CA THR A 59 -18.60 19.75 3.64
C THR A 59 -19.10 19.23 5.00
N ASP A 60 -20.42 19.09 5.13
CA ASP A 60 -21.10 18.56 6.32
C ASP A 60 -20.83 17.07 6.56
N LEU A 61 -20.59 16.33 5.48
CA LEU A 61 -20.19 14.92 5.50
C LEU A 61 -18.72 14.76 5.87
N TYR A 62 -17.86 15.62 5.28
CA TYR A 62 -16.42 15.63 5.54
C TYR A 62 -16.10 15.95 6.99
N GLU A 63 -16.72 16.99 7.56
CA GLU A 63 -16.63 17.30 9.00
C GLU A 63 -17.08 16.13 9.87
N ALA A 64 -18.09 15.38 9.44
CA ALA A 64 -18.60 14.27 10.21
C ALA A 64 -17.76 12.99 10.08
N ILE A 65 -17.08 12.77 8.95
CA ILE A 65 -16.02 11.76 8.81
C ILE A 65 -14.86 12.11 9.73
N LEU A 66 -14.46 13.37 9.78
CA LEU A 66 -13.44 13.86 10.72
C LEU A 66 -13.86 13.65 12.19
N VAL A 67 -15.13 13.88 12.55
CA VAL A 67 -15.66 13.64 13.91
C VAL A 67 -15.79 12.14 14.27
N ASN A 68 -15.83 11.24 13.28
CA ASN A 68 -15.76 9.79 13.53
C ASN A 68 -14.35 9.22 13.38
N SER A 69 -13.39 10.02 12.93
CA SER A 69 -11.99 9.72 13.19
C SER A 69 -11.73 10.00 14.67
N SER A 70 -10.85 9.22 15.26
CA SER A 70 -10.33 9.37 16.63
C SER A 70 -9.65 10.74 16.89
N GLY A 71 -9.61 11.64 15.91
CA GLY A 71 -8.86 12.89 15.95
C GLY A 71 -7.38 12.72 15.58
N TYR A 72 -6.93 11.49 15.31
CA TYR A 72 -5.53 11.19 14.99
C TYR A 72 -5.18 11.27 13.50
N ILE A 73 -6.07 11.78 12.64
CA ILE A 73 -5.82 11.83 11.20
C ILE A 73 -4.54 12.64 10.87
N ASP A 74 -4.34 13.77 11.55
CA ASP A 74 -3.15 14.61 11.38
C ASP A 74 -1.91 13.92 11.95
N THR A 75 -2.06 13.16 13.04
CA THR A 75 -0.99 12.35 13.61
C THR A 75 -0.55 11.27 12.63
N PHE A 76 -1.48 10.51 12.04
CA PHE A 76 -1.18 9.52 11.02
C PHE A 76 -0.55 10.14 9.77
N ASN A 77 -1.06 11.28 9.29
CA ASN A 77 -0.44 12.00 8.17
C ASN A 77 0.99 12.42 8.48
N LYS A 78 1.27 12.87 9.71
CA LYS A 78 2.63 13.20 10.13
C LYS A 78 3.53 11.97 10.21
N VAL A 79 3.02 10.84 10.73
CA VAL A 79 3.73 9.56 10.74
C VAL A 79 4.10 9.12 9.31
N LYS A 80 3.16 9.23 8.36
CA LYS A 80 3.42 8.91 6.94
C LYS A 80 4.51 9.80 6.34
N SER A 81 4.48 11.11 6.60
CA SER A 81 5.54 12.03 6.15
C SER A 81 6.89 11.65 6.74
N LEU A 82 6.95 11.38 8.04
CA LEU A 82 8.19 10.94 8.69
C LEU A 82 8.75 9.66 8.06
N GLN A 83 7.90 8.66 7.79
CA GLN A 83 8.37 7.42 7.16
C GLN A 83 8.82 7.61 5.70
N ARG A 84 8.18 8.50 4.93
CA ARG A 84 8.63 8.87 3.58
C ARG A 84 9.98 9.58 3.57
N GLU A 85 10.30 10.28 4.65
CA GLU A 85 11.58 10.97 4.88
C GLU A 85 12.60 10.07 5.59
N ASP A 86 12.35 8.75 5.68
CA ASP A 86 13.16 7.76 6.40
C ASP A 86 13.35 8.03 7.90
N ASN A 87 12.54 8.91 8.50
CA ASN A 87 12.54 9.26 9.93
C ASN A 87 11.73 8.24 10.77
N TYR A 88 12.06 6.96 10.63
CA TYR A 88 11.30 5.84 11.21
C TYR A 88 11.25 5.84 12.75
N ILE A 89 12.34 6.26 13.41
CA ILE A 89 12.42 6.31 14.88
C ILE A 89 11.48 7.39 15.43
N GLU A 90 11.46 8.57 14.81
CA GLU A 90 10.55 9.65 15.21
C GLU A 90 9.10 9.25 14.96
N ALA A 91 8.82 8.60 13.83
CA ALA A 91 7.50 8.04 13.54
C ALA A 91 7.04 7.04 14.63
N ASN A 92 7.93 6.15 15.10
CA ASN A 92 7.64 5.21 16.20
C ASN A 92 7.29 5.96 17.49
N GLN A 93 8.11 6.96 17.85
CA GLN A 93 7.90 7.76 19.06
C GLN A 93 6.58 8.55 19.00
N LEU A 94 6.25 9.12 17.84
CA LEU A 94 5.00 9.84 17.63
C LEU A 94 3.80 8.91 17.79
N LEU A 95 3.81 7.74 17.16
CA LEU A 95 2.75 6.75 17.31
C LEU A 95 2.57 6.34 18.79
N LYS A 96 3.67 6.09 19.51
CA LYS A 96 3.65 5.66 20.91
C LYS A 96 3.15 6.73 21.88
N LYS A 97 3.46 8.00 21.60
CA LYS A 97 3.17 9.14 22.50
C LYS A 97 1.81 9.78 22.22
N ALA A 98 1.44 9.91 20.94
CA ALA A 98 0.28 10.71 20.55
C ALA A 98 -1.01 9.90 20.43
N ILE A 99 -0.92 8.60 20.11
CA ILE A 99 -2.10 7.77 19.84
C ILE A 99 -2.36 6.85 21.02
N ASP A 100 -3.52 7.01 21.67
CA ASP A 100 -4.07 5.99 22.55
C ASP A 100 -4.83 4.96 21.69
N TYR A 101 -4.39 3.70 21.74
CA TYR A 101 -5.02 2.63 20.95
C TYR A 101 -6.50 2.43 21.29
N SER A 102 -6.90 2.68 22.53
CA SER A 102 -8.29 2.53 22.98
C SER A 102 -9.25 3.56 22.37
N ASP A 103 -8.71 4.70 21.92
CA ASP A 103 -9.47 5.77 21.26
C ASP A 103 -9.66 5.54 19.76
N LEU A 104 -8.98 4.55 19.15
CA LEU A 104 -9.12 4.22 17.74
C LEU A 104 -10.50 3.65 17.42
N ALA A 105 -11.28 4.42 16.67
CA ALA A 105 -12.69 4.14 16.44
C ALA A 105 -12.93 3.13 15.30
N SER A 106 -12.10 3.18 14.25
CA SER A 106 -12.29 2.38 13.03
C SER A 106 -11.29 1.23 12.89
N ILE A 107 -11.69 0.18 12.16
CA ILE A 107 -10.78 -0.90 11.76
C ILE A 107 -9.63 -0.35 10.92
N TYR A 108 -9.90 0.65 10.08
CA TYR A 108 -8.88 1.31 9.27
C TYR A 108 -7.78 1.93 10.12
N GLU A 109 -8.13 2.77 11.09
CA GLU A 109 -7.15 3.41 11.99
C GLU A 109 -6.36 2.37 12.79
N LYS A 110 -7.00 1.27 13.22
CA LYS A 110 -6.32 0.18 13.92
C LYS A 110 -5.32 -0.52 13.02
N LYS A 111 -5.71 -0.86 11.78
CA LYS A 111 -4.78 -1.45 10.81
C LYS A 111 -3.63 -0.49 10.47
N GLU A 112 -3.90 0.80 10.26
CA GLU A 112 -2.88 1.82 10.02
C GLU A 112 -1.91 1.94 11.20
N TYR A 113 -2.44 1.98 12.42
CA TYR A 113 -1.64 2.00 13.65
C TYR A 113 -0.63 0.86 13.68
N PHE A 114 -1.12 -0.37 13.51
CA PHE A 114 -0.27 -1.55 13.52
C PHE A 114 0.70 -1.58 12.34
N TYR A 115 0.24 -1.23 11.14
CA TYR A 115 1.10 -1.20 9.96
C TYR A 115 2.26 -0.20 10.13
N TYR A 116 1.97 1.04 10.52
CA TYR A 116 3.00 2.06 10.68
C TYR A 116 3.93 1.76 11.84
N PHE A 117 3.44 1.20 12.95
CA PHE A 117 4.31 0.69 13.99
C PHE A 117 5.25 -0.41 13.46
N GLY A 118 4.71 -1.38 12.73
CA GLY A 118 5.49 -2.46 12.13
C GLY A 118 6.59 -1.96 11.20
N VAL A 119 6.28 -1.01 10.31
CA VAL A 119 7.27 -0.38 9.42
C VAL A 119 8.36 0.34 10.22
N SER A 120 7.97 1.11 11.23
CA SER A 120 8.90 1.84 12.09
C SER A 120 9.80 0.91 12.91
N SER A 121 9.26 -0.18 13.46
CA SER A 121 10.04 -1.19 14.19
C SER A 121 10.99 -1.93 13.26
N LEU A 122 10.55 -2.27 12.03
CA LEU A 122 11.35 -2.95 11.02
C LEU A 122 12.54 -2.09 10.53
N ARG A 123 12.26 -0.86 10.10
CA ARG A 123 13.23 -0.01 9.38
C ARG A 123 14.01 0.95 10.28
N GLY A 124 13.40 1.39 11.38
CA GLY A 124 14.03 2.32 12.31
C GLY A 124 14.73 1.63 13.47
N LEU A 125 14.01 0.74 14.16
CA LEU A 125 14.52 0.09 15.37
C LEU A 125 15.26 -1.22 15.08
N HIS A 126 15.10 -1.78 13.88
CA HIS A 126 15.55 -3.13 13.51
C HIS A 126 15.08 -4.22 14.49
N ASP A 127 13.92 -4.01 15.11
CA ASP A 127 13.28 -4.99 15.97
C ASP A 127 12.32 -5.83 15.13
N PHE A 128 12.85 -6.92 14.56
CA PHE A 128 12.10 -7.80 13.67
C PHE A 128 10.97 -8.53 14.40
N SER A 129 11.13 -8.86 15.69
CA SER A 129 10.10 -9.51 16.48
C SER A 129 8.92 -8.57 16.70
N ASP A 130 9.20 -7.32 17.04
CA ASP A 130 8.17 -6.30 17.22
C ASP A 130 7.49 -5.94 15.88
N ALA A 131 8.26 -5.89 14.79
CA ALA A 131 7.71 -5.74 13.44
C ALA A 131 6.74 -6.88 13.10
N HIS A 132 7.15 -8.14 13.31
CA HIS A 132 6.30 -9.31 13.10
C HIS A 132 5.02 -9.24 13.94
N TYR A 133 5.12 -8.87 15.22
CA TYR A 133 3.95 -8.72 16.08
C TYR A 133 2.97 -7.70 15.49
N HIS A 134 3.44 -6.50 15.17
CA HIS A 134 2.57 -5.43 14.67
C HIS A 134 1.95 -5.77 13.31
N PHE A 135 2.71 -6.33 12.36
CA PHE A 135 2.13 -6.73 11.08
C PHE A 135 1.09 -7.86 11.23
N ASN A 136 1.32 -8.84 12.11
CA ASN A 136 0.31 -9.88 12.38
C ASN A 136 -0.95 -9.30 13.05
N GLN A 137 -0.80 -8.31 13.94
CA GLN A 137 -1.95 -7.59 14.50
C GLN A 137 -2.73 -6.81 13.43
N CYS A 138 -2.04 -6.23 12.44
CA CYS A 138 -2.69 -5.60 11.29
C CYS A 138 -3.56 -6.61 10.49
N LEU A 139 -3.03 -7.82 10.28
CA LEU A 139 -3.72 -8.90 9.56
C LEU A 139 -4.80 -9.62 10.39
N ALA A 140 -4.86 -9.41 11.71
CA ALA A 140 -5.82 -10.09 12.58
C ALA A 140 -7.25 -9.56 12.46
N PHE A 141 -7.43 -8.36 11.90
CA PHE A 141 -8.76 -7.80 11.64
C PHE A 141 -9.37 -8.43 10.38
N SER A 142 -10.68 -8.65 10.39
CA SER A 142 -11.42 -9.21 9.25
C SER A 142 -11.05 -8.53 7.93
N GLU A 143 -10.94 -9.31 6.86
CA GLU A 143 -10.74 -8.77 5.52
C GLU A 143 -11.90 -7.84 5.18
N VAL A 144 -11.57 -6.57 4.95
CA VAL A 144 -12.49 -5.57 4.45
C VAL A 144 -12.03 -5.27 3.03
N ASP A 145 -12.94 -5.39 2.06
CA ASP A 145 -12.59 -5.26 0.62
C ASP A 145 -11.82 -3.98 0.29
N ASP A 146 -12.15 -2.87 0.96
CA ASP A 146 -11.50 -1.57 0.74
C ASP A 146 -10.11 -1.47 1.41
N LEU A 147 -9.66 -2.48 2.17
CA LEU A 147 -8.41 -2.48 2.95
C LEU A 147 -7.38 -3.54 2.49
N LYS A 148 -7.63 -4.20 1.35
CA LYS A 148 -6.77 -5.28 0.83
C LYS A 148 -5.33 -4.84 0.55
N THR A 149 -5.11 -3.57 0.16
CA THR A 149 -3.76 -3.02 0.00
C THR A 149 -2.98 -3.07 1.31
N LEU A 150 -3.61 -2.72 2.43
CA LEU A 150 -2.95 -2.70 3.73
C LEU A 150 -2.60 -4.12 4.20
N ASP A 151 -3.45 -5.10 3.87
CA ASP A 151 -3.17 -6.52 4.13
C ASP A 151 -2.02 -7.06 3.27
N LEU A 152 -1.93 -6.62 2.02
CA LEU A 152 -0.77 -6.90 1.16
C LEU A 152 0.50 -6.30 1.77
N LEU A 153 0.48 -5.02 2.12
CA LEU A 153 1.63 -4.31 2.68
C LEU A 153 2.08 -4.90 4.02
N ALA A 154 1.16 -5.31 4.90
CA ALA A 154 1.50 -5.98 6.14
C ALA A 154 2.09 -7.38 5.90
N THR A 155 1.54 -8.15 4.96
CA THR A 155 2.08 -9.46 4.56
C THR A 155 3.50 -9.32 4.03
N MET A 156 3.74 -8.29 3.22
CA MET A 156 5.07 -7.94 2.73
C MET A 156 6.02 -7.49 3.83
N GLY A 157 5.56 -6.69 4.78
CA GLY A 157 6.35 -6.29 5.93
C GLY A 157 6.84 -7.50 6.74
N ILE A 158 6.02 -8.54 6.88
CA ILE A 158 6.43 -9.81 7.52
C ILE A 158 7.50 -10.52 6.68
N ALA A 159 7.32 -10.59 5.37
CA ALA A 159 8.28 -11.19 4.45
C ALA A 159 9.64 -10.47 4.51
N GLU A 160 9.65 -9.13 4.44
CA GLU A 160 10.83 -8.28 4.59
C GLU A 160 11.51 -8.48 5.96
N ALA A 161 10.73 -8.56 7.05
CA ALA A 161 11.30 -8.80 8.38
C ALA A 161 11.99 -10.17 8.49
N TYR A 162 11.43 -11.23 7.88
CA TYR A 162 12.12 -12.53 7.81
C TYR A 162 13.34 -12.49 6.91
N ASP A 163 13.26 -11.76 5.80
CA ASP A 163 14.36 -11.60 4.87
C ASP A 163 15.56 -10.87 5.50
N MET A 164 15.29 -9.78 6.22
CA MET A 164 16.31 -8.97 6.92
C MET A 164 16.97 -9.72 8.08
N CYS A 165 16.32 -10.72 8.68
CA CYS A 165 16.92 -11.60 9.67
C CYS A 165 17.44 -12.94 9.10
N HIS A 166 17.63 -13.01 7.77
CA HIS A 166 18.19 -14.15 7.03
C HIS A 166 17.42 -15.47 7.16
N GLN A 167 16.11 -15.40 7.48
CA GLN A 167 15.21 -16.55 7.50
C GLN A 167 14.50 -16.70 6.17
N PHE A 168 15.25 -17.00 5.10
CA PHE A 168 14.76 -16.97 3.72
C PHE A 168 13.58 -17.91 3.45
N ASP A 169 13.54 -19.10 4.05
CA ASP A 169 12.41 -20.04 3.89
C ASP A 169 11.09 -19.44 4.42
N LYS A 170 11.17 -18.70 5.53
CA LYS A 170 10.01 -18.01 6.09
C LYS A 170 9.67 -16.78 5.26
N ALA A 171 10.66 -16.03 4.82
CA ALA A 171 10.44 -14.90 3.91
C ALA A 171 9.70 -15.36 2.65
N ASP A 172 10.15 -16.45 2.03
CA ASP A 172 9.52 -17.05 0.85
C ASP A 172 8.05 -17.44 1.11
N THR A 173 7.77 -18.07 2.25
CA THR A 173 6.38 -18.41 2.64
C THR A 173 5.46 -17.19 2.62
N TYR A 174 5.92 -16.05 3.14
CA TYR A 174 5.12 -14.82 3.15
C TYR A 174 5.14 -14.07 1.82
N PHE A 175 6.21 -14.16 1.03
CA PHE A 175 6.22 -13.63 -0.34
C PHE A 175 5.24 -14.40 -1.24
N ILE A 176 5.14 -15.73 -1.12
CA ILE A 176 4.11 -16.53 -1.81
C ILE A 176 2.71 -16.03 -1.43
N LYS A 177 2.47 -15.76 -0.15
CA LYS A 177 1.19 -15.20 0.30
C LYS A 177 0.91 -13.82 -0.32
N ALA A 178 1.91 -12.94 -0.35
CA ALA A 178 1.80 -11.63 -0.99
C ALA A 178 1.54 -11.74 -2.50
N ILE A 179 2.16 -12.70 -3.19
CA ILE A 179 1.94 -12.95 -4.62
C ILE A 179 0.51 -13.40 -4.89
N ASN A 180 -0.03 -14.31 -4.08
CA ASN A 180 -1.43 -14.73 -4.20
C ASN A 180 -2.40 -13.54 -4.01
N GLN A 181 -2.06 -12.57 -3.14
CA GLN A 181 -2.82 -11.33 -3.03
C GLN A 181 -2.68 -10.46 -4.28
N LEU A 182 -1.46 -10.33 -4.82
CA LEU A 182 -1.17 -9.57 -6.04
C LEU A 182 -1.94 -10.08 -7.26
N GLU A 183 -2.13 -11.40 -7.39
CA GLU A 183 -2.93 -11.99 -8.48
C GLU A 183 -4.39 -11.53 -8.48
N GLN A 184 -4.93 -11.14 -7.32
CA GLN A 184 -6.31 -10.70 -7.16
C GLN A 184 -6.47 -9.19 -7.30
N VAL A 185 -5.37 -8.44 -7.45
CA VAL A 185 -5.35 -6.97 -7.44
C VAL A 185 -6.29 -6.36 -8.47
N SER A 186 -6.46 -6.96 -9.65
CA SER A 186 -7.35 -6.45 -10.70
C SER A 186 -8.79 -6.21 -10.21
N SER A 187 -9.25 -6.98 -9.22
CA SER A 187 -10.59 -6.86 -8.62
C SER A 187 -10.72 -5.77 -7.55
N TRP A 188 -9.61 -5.20 -7.07
CA TRP A 188 -9.63 -4.28 -5.92
C TRP A 188 -10.04 -2.87 -6.33
N LYS A 189 -10.75 -2.16 -5.44
CA LYS A 189 -10.86 -0.70 -5.52
C LYS A 189 -9.55 -0.09 -5.02
N LYS A 190 -8.96 0.82 -5.80
CA LYS A 190 -7.63 1.37 -5.53
C LYS A 190 -7.63 2.88 -5.65
N SER A 191 -7.09 3.56 -4.66
CA SER A 191 -6.67 4.96 -4.76
C SER A 191 -5.35 5.07 -5.53
N THR A 192 -4.92 6.30 -5.83
CA THR A 192 -3.59 6.55 -6.40
C THR A 192 -2.46 6.06 -5.50
N HIS A 193 -2.60 6.22 -4.18
CA HIS A 193 -1.61 5.74 -3.22
C HIS A 193 -1.53 4.20 -3.23
N ASP A 194 -2.68 3.53 -3.28
CA ASP A 194 -2.72 2.06 -3.36
C ASP A 194 -1.98 1.53 -4.59
N ARG A 195 -2.09 2.22 -5.74
CA ARG A 195 -1.38 1.83 -6.96
C ARG A 195 0.14 1.85 -6.78
N LEU A 196 0.67 2.89 -6.14
CA LEU A 196 2.11 3.00 -5.88
C LEU A 196 2.58 1.93 -4.89
N ASP A 197 1.80 1.70 -3.84
CA ASP A 197 2.07 0.68 -2.83
C ASP A 197 2.06 -0.75 -3.43
N ILE A 198 1.15 -1.02 -4.36
CA ILE A 198 1.10 -2.30 -5.09
C ILE A 198 2.26 -2.44 -6.09
N LEU A 199 2.68 -1.34 -6.74
CA LEU A 199 3.85 -1.38 -7.61
C LEU A 199 5.12 -1.68 -6.83
N GLU A 200 5.28 -1.03 -5.67
CA GLU A 200 6.34 -1.31 -4.70
C GLU A 200 6.28 -2.77 -4.23
N ALA A 201 5.07 -3.33 -4.12
CA ALA A 201 4.87 -4.72 -3.77
C ALA A 201 5.47 -5.70 -4.80
N TYR A 202 5.18 -5.48 -6.08
CA TYR A 202 5.80 -6.23 -7.16
C TYR A 202 7.33 -6.09 -7.15
N LYS A 203 7.83 -4.87 -6.95
CA LYS A 203 9.28 -4.59 -6.93
C LYS A 203 9.99 -5.38 -5.84
N LYS A 204 9.50 -5.31 -4.60
CA LYS A 204 10.09 -6.00 -3.45
C LYS A 204 10.04 -7.53 -3.61
N ALA A 205 8.92 -8.09 -4.06
CA ALA A 205 8.82 -9.52 -4.32
C ALA A 205 9.81 -9.97 -5.42
N ALA A 206 9.86 -9.25 -6.55
CA ALA A 206 10.80 -9.56 -7.63
C ALA A 206 12.27 -9.44 -7.18
N THR A 207 12.58 -8.46 -6.32
CA THR A 207 13.92 -8.27 -5.74
C THR A 207 14.31 -9.43 -4.83
N PHE A 208 13.39 -9.91 -3.99
CA PHE A 208 13.62 -11.07 -3.14
C PHE A 208 13.96 -12.31 -3.97
N TYR A 209 13.15 -12.62 -4.98
CA TYR A 209 13.38 -13.80 -5.83
C TYR A 209 14.62 -13.69 -6.71
N LEU A 210 14.98 -12.48 -7.17
CA LEU A 210 16.26 -12.23 -7.83
C LEU A 210 17.43 -12.55 -6.90
N LYS A 211 17.36 -12.09 -5.64
CA LYS A 211 18.40 -12.32 -4.63
C LYS A 211 18.63 -13.79 -4.32
N ILE A 212 17.57 -14.60 -4.24
CA ILE A 212 17.67 -16.04 -3.98
C ILE A 212 17.83 -16.87 -5.26
N ALA A 213 18.20 -16.24 -6.38
CA ALA A 213 18.46 -16.86 -7.68
C ALA A 213 17.26 -17.63 -8.29
N GLN A 214 16.04 -17.27 -7.92
CA GLN A 214 14.80 -17.78 -8.53
C GLN A 214 14.43 -16.90 -9.73
N TYR A 215 15.32 -16.86 -10.73
CA TYR A 215 15.25 -15.91 -11.84
C TYR A 215 13.93 -15.96 -12.66
N PRO A 216 13.36 -17.14 -12.97
CA PRO A 216 12.08 -17.19 -13.70
C PRO A 216 10.94 -16.53 -12.93
N LEU A 217 10.88 -16.73 -11.60
CA LEU A 217 9.83 -16.14 -10.78
C LEU A 217 10.02 -14.62 -10.64
N ALA A 218 11.25 -14.16 -10.42
CA ALA A 218 11.56 -12.74 -10.38
C ALA A 218 11.31 -12.03 -11.73
N LEU A 219 11.55 -12.70 -12.85
CA LEU A 219 11.19 -12.20 -14.19
C LEU A 219 9.68 -12.08 -14.37
N ASN A 220 8.92 -13.09 -13.92
CA ASN A 220 7.45 -13.05 -13.98
C ASN A 220 6.89 -11.90 -13.14
N LEU A 221 7.40 -11.72 -11.92
CA LEU A 221 6.95 -10.67 -11.01
C LEU A 221 7.30 -9.26 -11.51
N SER A 222 8.53 -9.06 -12.00
CA SER A 222 8.93 -7.77 -12.58
C SER A 222 8.11 -7.46 -13.84
N THR A 223 7.82 -8.46 -14.68
CA THR A 223 6.93 -8.30 -15.84
C THR A 223 5.49 -8.00 -15.44
N ALA A 224 4.95 -8.69 -14.43
CA ALA A 224 3.61 -8.41 -13.91
C ALA A 224 3.52 -6.98 -13.33
N GLY A 225 4.54 -6.53 -12.61
CA GLY A 225 4.64 -5.15 -12.12
C GLY A 225 4.67 -4.11 -13.25
N ILE A 226 5.43 -4.35 -14.33
CA ILE A 226 5.45 -3.48 -15.51
C ILE A 226 4.08 -3.44 -16.19
N ASN A 227 3.41 -4.58 -16.32
CA ASN A 227 2.05 -4.64 -16.87
C ASN A 227 1.07 -3.85 -16.00
N PHE A 228 1.14 -4.02 -14.68
CA PHE A 228 0.33 -3.28 -13.72
C PHE A 228 0.55 -1.76 -13.83
N TYR A 229 1.81 -1.32 -13.88
CA TYR A 229 2.18 0.09 -14.12
C TYR A 229 1.48 0.66 -15.34
N ASN A 230 1.54 -0.05 -16.47
CA ASN A 230 0.95 0.37 -17.73
C ASN A 230 -0.58 0.40 -17.68
N THR A 231 -1.21 -0.64 -17.14
CA THR A 231 -2.68 -0.74 -17.08
C THR A 231 -3.31 0.31 -16.16
N GLU A 232 -2.59 0.68 -15.11
CA GLU A 232 -3.08 1.59 -14.07
C GLU A 232 -2.59 3.04 -14.27
N ASN A 233 -1.87 3.32 -15.36
CA ASN A 233 -1.31 4.63 -15.72
C ASN A 233 -0.52 5.28 -14.56
N ILE A 234 0.37 4.48 -13.95
CA ILE A 234 1.29 4.97 -12.92
C ILE A 234 2.39 5.79 -13.62
N ASN A 235 2.94 6.80 -12.95
CA ASN A 235 3.89 7.76 -13.57
C ASN A 235 5.30 7.72 -12.97
N GLU A 236 5.57 6.85 -11.99
CA GLU A 236 6.85 6.78 -11.27
C GLU A 236 7.23 5.34 -10.91
N GLY A 237 8.52 5.08 -10.72
CA GLY A 237 9.04 3.80 -10.20
C GLY A 237 9.18 2.66 -11.21
N LEU A 238 9.04 2.92 -12.51
CA LEU A 238 9.16 1.89 -13.56
C LEU A 238 10.62 1.44 -13.77
N GLU A 239 11.58 2.35 -13.61
CA GLU A 239 13.00 2.10 -13.86
C GLU A 239 13.56 0.94 -13.02
N ASP A 240 13.10 0.78 -11.78
CA ASP A 240 13.54 -0.30 -10.89
C ASP A 240 13.04 -1.68 -11.36
N LEU A 241 11.78 -1.75 -11.84
CA LEU A 241 11.21 -2.99 -12.36
C LEU A 241 11.86 -3.40 -13.68
N LEU A 242 12.20 -2.42 -14.53
CA LEU A 242 12.96 -2.67 -15.76
C LEU A 242 14.37 -3.18 -15.46
N ASP A 243 15.05 -2.60 -14.47
CA ASP A 243 16.34 -3.08 -13.98
C ASP A 243 16.25 -4.54 -13.51
N ILE A 244 15.32 -4.84 -12.60
CA ILE A 244 15.13 -6.21 -12.09
C ILE A 244 14.84 -7.17 -13.25
N LYS A 245 14.00 -6.77 -14.21
CA LYS A 245 13.72 -7.57 -15.42
C LYS A 245 14.99 -7.83 -16.24
N ALA A 246 15.78 -6.80 -16.50
CA ALA A 246 17.03 -6.91 -17.26
C ALA A 246 18.03 -7.86 -16.58
N GLN A 247 18.19 -7.74 -15.25
CA GLN A 247 19.03 -8.64 -14.46
C GLN A 247 18.60 -10.10 -14.60
N ASN A 248 17.29 -10.38 -14.49
CA ASN A 248 16.80 -11.75 -14.61
C ASN A 248 16.98 -12.32 -16.02
N LEU A 249 16.74 -11.53 -17.06
CA LEU A 249 17.00 -11.94 -18.44
C LEU A 249 18.48 -12.26 -18.67
N PHE A 250 19.38 -11.46 -18.11
CA PHE A 250 20.82 -11.73 -18.16
C PHE A 250 21.17 -13.08 -17.53
N TYR A 251 20.71 -13.35 -16.31
CA TYR A 251 20.99 -14.62 -15.62
C TYR A 251 20.34 -15.84 -16.28
N LEU A 252 19.25 -15.64 -17.04
CA LEU A 252 18.61 -16.68 -17.84
C LEU A 252 19.26 -16.90 -19.21
N GLY A 253 20.22 -16.05 -19.61
CA GLY A 253 20.95 -16.16 -20.86
C GLY A 253 20.32 -15.40 -22.05
N ASP A 254 19.23 -14.66 -21.83
CA ASP A 254 18.56 -13.85 -22.84
C ASP A 254 19.26 -12.49 -22.99
N ILE A 255 20.53 -12.52 -23.43
CA ILE A 255 21.43 -11.36 -23.41
C ILE A 255 20.91 -10.17 -24.20
N GLU A 256 20.39 -10.38 -25.42
CA GLU A 256 19.89 -9.29 -26.27
C GLU A 256 18.72 -8.55 -25.59
N LEU A 257 17.80 -9.29 -24.97
CA LEU A 257 16.67 -8.71 -24.27
C LEU A 257 17.10 -8.05 -22.97
N ALA A 258 18.11 -8.59 -22.29
CA ALA A 258 18.71 -7.93 -21.13
C ALA A 258 19.30 -6.56 -21.49
N GLU A 259 20.07 -6.46 -22.58
CA GLU A 259 20.63 -5.19 -23.10
C GLU A 259 19.51 -4.17 -23.37
N GLU A 260 18.43 -4.61 -24.02
CA GLU A 260 17.27 -3.77 -24.32
C GLU A 260 16.59 -3.21 -23.05
N TYR A 261 16.32 -4.06 -22.05
CA TYR A 261 15.67 -3.62 -20.82
C TYR A 261 16.60 -2.75 -19.95
N TYR A 262 17.90 -3.01 -19.95
CA TYR A 262 18.88 -2.11 -19.32
C TYR A 262 18.88 -0.72 -19.96
N PHE A 263 18.75 -0.66 -21.30
CA PHE A 263 18.62 0.61 -22.01
C PHE A 263 17.36 1.36 -21.58
N TYR A 264 16.20 0.69 -21.49
CA TYR A 264 14.96 1.32 -21.01
C TYR A 264 15.07 1.84 -19.58
N ALA A 265 15.64 1.03 -18.67
CA ALA A 265 15.86 1.43 -17.28
C ALA A 265 16.76 2.67 -17.18
N MET A 266 17.86 2.69 -17.94
CA MET A 266 18.81 3.81 -17.98
C MET A 266 18.17 5.10 -18.52
N ALA A 267 17.37 4.98 -19.59
CA ALA A 267 16.69 6.12 -20.19
C ALA A 267 15.70 6.78 -19.21
N LEU A 268 14.89 5.97 -18.52
CA LEU A 268 13.95 6.47 -17.51
C LEU A 268 14.66 7.05 -16.28
N ALA A 269 15.70 6.38 -15.77
CA ALA A 269 16.48 6.90 -14.65
C ALA A 269 17.08 8.28 -14.96
N LYS A 270 17.52 8.51 -16.20
CA LYS A 270 17.98 9.83 -16.67
C LYS A 270 16.88 10.87 -16.79
N LEU A 271 15.75 10.50 -17.36
CA LEU A 271 14.59 11.38 -17.43
C LEU A 271 14.16 11.85 -16.03
N ASN A 272 14.18 10.92 -15.07
CA ASN A 272 13.82 11.17 -13.68
C ASN A 272 14.94 11.83 -12.85
N LYS A 273 16.12 12.06 -13.43
CA LYS A 273 17.32 12.58 -12.74
C LYS A 273 17.69 11.77 -11.50
N ASN A 274 17.52 10.45 -11.56
CA ASN A 274 17.84 9.53 -10.48
C ASN A 274 19.31 9.08 -10.60
N ASP A 275 20.23 9.95 -10.18
CA ASP A 275 21.68 9.73 -10.29
C ASP A 275 22.16 8.44 -9.60
N LYS A 276 21.51 8.08 -8.49
CA LYS A 276 21.79 6.84 -7.75
C LYS A 276 21.47 5.61 -8.62
N GLN A 277 20.30 5.59 -9.26
CA GLN A 277 19.91 4.47 -10.12
C GLN A 277 20.76 4.41 -11.40
N ILE A 278 21.13 5.57 -11.97
CA ILE A 278 22.05 5.64 -13.11
C ILE A 278 23.40 5.00 -12.78
N GLN A 279 23.95 5.31 -11.60
CA GLN A 279 25.21 4.72 -11.16
C GLN A 279 25.09 3.20 -10.99
N LEU A 280 24.04 2.73 -10.31
CA LEU A 280 23.79 1.31 -10.09
C LEU A 280 23.71 0.53 -11.42
N LEU A 281 22.92 1.04 -12.36
CA LEU A 281 22.75 0.41 -13.68
C LEU A 281 24.08 0.35 -14.46
N ARG A 282 24.91 1.40 -14.39
CA ARG A 282 26.24 1.40 -15.02
C ARG A 282 27.14 0.31 -14.45
N GLU A 283 27.18 0.19 -13.12
CA GLU A 283 27.99 -0.82 -12.44
C GLU A 283 27.54 -2.25 -12.82
N GLN A 284 26.23 -2.49 -12.90
CA GLN A 284 25.68 -3.78 -13.32
C GLN A 284 25.98 -4.11 -14.79
N ILE A 285 25.78 -3.16 -15.73
CA ILE A 285 26.07 -3.35 -17.16
C ILE A 285 27.55 -3.72 -17.36
N ILE A 286 28.47 -3.01 -16.68
CA ILE A 286 29.91 -3.32 -16.72
C ILE A 286 30.19 -4.71 -16.15
N LYS A 287 29.63 -5.02 -14.97
CA LYS A 287 29.81 -6.31 -14.31
C LYS A 287 29.31 -7.47 -15.19
N HIS A 288 28.23 -7.28 -15.92
CA HIS A 288 27.64 -8.28 -16.81
C HIS A 288 28.31 -8.35 -18.19
N GLY A 289 29.24 -7.44 -18.52
CA GLY A 289 29.91 -7.41 -19.81
C GLY A 289 28.97 -7.09 -20.98
N LEU A 290 27.88 -6.36 -20.71
CA LEU A 290 26.85 -6.03 -21.69
C LEU A 290 27.23 -4.80 -22.51
N LYS A 291 26.65 -4.66 -23.71
CA LYS A 291 26.87 -3.46 -24.54
C LYS A 291 26.48 -2.21 -23.77
N GLN A 292 27.37 -1.23 -23.80
CA GLN A 292 27.09 0.11 -23.31
C GLN A 292 26.47 0.91 -24.45
N TYR A 293 25.30 1.49 -24.20
CA TYR A 293 24.70 2.44 -25.13
C TYR A 293 25.39 3.80 -24.93
N ASP A 294 26.37 4.12 -25.78
CA ASP A 294 27.24 5.30 -25.68
C ASP A 294 26.54 6.68 -25.86
N TYR A 295 25.24 6.71 -26.12
CA TYR A 295 24.52 7.93 -26.54
C TYR A 295 24.18 8.92 -25.42
N LEU A 296 24.87 8.86 -24.28
CA LEU A 296 24.67 9.78 -23.17
C LEU A 296 25.98 10.32 -22.57
N ASN A 297 27.07 10.23 -23.33
CA ASN A 297 28.28 11.02 -23.09
C ASN A 297 28.08 12.41 -23.71
N ASN A 298 27.33 13.25 -22.98
CA ASN A 298 27.44 14.71 -22.92
C ASN A 298 26.53 15.21 -21.78
#